data_AF-A0A1V6PRD5-F1
#
_entry.id   AF-A0A1V6PRD5-F1
#
_cell.length_a   1.000
_cell.length_b   1.000
_cell.length_c   1.000
_cell.angle_alpha   90.00
_cell.angle_beta   90.00
_cell.angle_gamma   90.00
#
_symmetry.space_group_name_H-M   'P 1'
#
loop_
_entity.id
_entity.type
_entity.pdbx_description
1 polymer ?
#
loop_
_entity_poly.entity_id
_entity_poly.type
_entity_poly.pdbx_seq_one_letter_code
_entity_poly.pdbx_strand_id
1 'polypeptide(L)'
;MAAVTQTECMPDDTDADTDTRENTNVNVDVNATVRPALAMLNLDSPDGVIGDADHADSPRNHAAAVFGISPEAAVHLLCFNVEALGARYIDKPSGTDGLNSHSSTPLECETPVGEGQLGVQSIGLHVNDPNDLPNPARATEEAVQLAILAKKFLSKKVPAFPLKEYLLRLHKYCPMSTAVYLAASVYISKMTLDENVLRVMPRNVHRLVLAGIWVASKALEDLKYSHSRVAKVGGVSEQELSKLEISFCFLANFELRVDAQMLLNETLRFKSPE
;
A
#
# COMPACT_ATOMS: atom_id res chain seq x y z
N MET A 1 0.42 -29.98 -52.66
CA MET A 1 0.95 -31.18 -51.99
C MET A 1 0.88 -30.94 -50.50
N ALA A 2 0.01 -31.70 -49.83
CA ALA A 2 -0.14 -31.70 -48.38
C ALA A 2 0.95 -32.56 -47.74
N ALA A 3 1.39 -32.18 -46.54
CA ALA A 3 2.06 -33.08 -45.63
C ALA A 3 1.36 -32.98 -44.27
N VAL A 4 0.80 -34.10 -43.87
CA VAL A 4 0.04 -34.39 -42.67
C VAL A 4 0.98 -35.12 -41.71
N THR A 5 1.01 -34.72 -40.44
CA THR A 5 1.44 -35.54 -39.29
C THR A 5 1.08 -34.78 -38.01
N GLN A 6 0.63 -35.34 -36.91
CA GLN A 6 -0.15 -36.53 -36.57
C GLN A 6 -0.51 -36.29 -35.09
N THR A 7 -1.74 -36.62 -34.71
CA THR A 7 -2.29 -36.48 -33.35
C THR A 7 -1.90 -37.71 -32.53
N GLU A 8 -1.43 -37.54 -31.30
CA GLU A 8 -1.46 -38.60 -30.28
C GLU A 8 -2.22 -38.10 -29.04
N CYS A 9 -3.31 -38.80 -28.75
CA CYS A 9 -4.05 -38.79 -27.48
C CYS A 9 -3.65 -40.03 -26.68
N MET A 10 -3.82 -39.98 -25.35
CA MET A 10 -4.22 -41.03 -24.38
C MET A 10 -3.69 -40.65 -22.97
N PRO A 11 -4.30 -41.07 -21.83
CA PRO A 11 -5.72 -41.36 -21.57
C PRO A 11 -6.29 -40.64 -20.32
N ASP A 12 -7.61 -40.72 -20.17
CA ASP A 12 -8.39 -40.45 -18.95
C ASP A 12 -8.13 -41.56 -17.91
N ASP A 13 -7.90 -41.17 -16.65
CA ASP A 13 -8.19 -42.01 -15.48
C ASP A 13 -8.93 -41.15 -14.46
N THR A 14 -10.20 -41.51 -14.24
CA THR A 14 -11.03 -41.06 -13.13
C THR A 14 -10.98 -42.17 -12.09
N ASP A 15 -10.64 -41.86 -10.84
CA ASP A 15 -11.41 -42.34 -9.70
C ASP A 15 -11.05 -41.61 -8.41
N ALA A 16 -12.08 -41.43 -7.60
CA ALA A 16 -12.12 -40.69 -6.37
C ALA A 16 -11.42 -41.43 -5.23
N ASP A 17 -10.77 -40.68 -4.34
CA ASP A 17 -10.93 -40.95 -2.91
C ASP A 17 -10.72 -39.70 -2.05
N THR A 18 -11.68 -39.51 -1.16
CA THR A 18 -11.70 -38.58 -0.04
C THR A 18 -10.71 -39.02 1.03
N ASP A 19 -9.76 -38.17 1.45
CA ASP A 19 -9.46 -38.05 2.88
C ASP A 19 -8.71 -36.78 3.31
N THR A 20 -9.22 -36.20 4.39
CA THR A 20 -8.54 -35.56 5.53
C THR A 20 -7.42 -34.52 5.32
N ARG A 21 -7.83 -33.26 5.59
CA ARG A 21 -7.14 -32.23 6.40
C ARG A 21 -5.64 -32.44 6.69
N GLU A 22 -4.80 -31.61 6.06
CA GLU A 22 -3.69 -30.94 6.75
C GLU A 22 -3.60 -29.50 6.25
N ASN A 23 -4.35 -28.63 6.92
CA ASN A 23 -4.20 -27.18 6.80
C ASN A 23 -2.95 -26.80 7.60
N THR A 24 -1.76 -26.95 7.01
CA THR A 24 -0.53 -26.41 7.58
C THR A 24 -0.60 -24.90 7.48
N ASN A 25 -1.27 -24.31 8.46
CA ASN A 25 -1.25 -22.90 8.75
C ASN A 25 0.18 -22.57 9.18
N VAL A 26 1.05 -22.31 8.21
CA VAL A 26 2.39 -21.76 8.46
C VAL A 26 2.13 -20.32 8.89
N ASN A 27 1.81 -20.19 10.17
CA ASN A 27 1.80 -18.95 10.90
C ASN A 27 3.27 -18.52 10.96
N VAL A 28 3.75 -17.88 9.88
CA VAL A 28 5.03 -17.19 9.88
C VAL A 28 4.87 -16.10 10.92
N ASP A 29 5.32 -16.41 12.14
CA ASP A 29 5.32 -15.49 13.25
C ASP A 29 6.19 -14.31 12.82
N VAL A 30 5.54 -13.24 12.34
CA VAL A 30 6.19 -11.98 11.94
C VAL A 30 7.04 -11.46 13.11
N ASN A 31 6.65 -11.83 14.34
CA ASN A 31 7.44 -11.55 15.52
C ASN A 31 8.76 -12.34 15.53
N ALA A 32 8.82 -13.58 15.09
CA ALA A 32 10.03 -14.41 15.07
C ALA A 32 11.08 -14.01 14.00
N THR A 33 10.67 -13.46 12.85
CA THR A 33 11.62 -12.95 11.83
C THR A 33 12.11 -11.54 12.14
N VAL A 34 11.26 -10.72 12.77
CA VAL A 34 11.57 -9.32 13.09
C VAL A 34 12.26 -9.20 14.46
N ARG A 35 12.03 -10.12 15.41
CA ARG A 35 12.67 -10.10 16.74
C ARG A 35 14.19 -10.22 16.71
N PRO A 36 14.84 -11.06 15.90
CA PRO A 36 16.31 -11.10 15.87
C PRO A 36 16.91 -9.79 15.34
N ALA A 37 16.26 -9.16 14.36
CA ALA A 37 16.69 -7.88 13.80
C ALA A 37 16.40 -6.69 14.72
N LEU A 38 15.31 -6.75 15.51
CA LEU A 38 14.97 -5.72 16.52
C LEU A 38 15.56 -5.98 17.90
N ALA A 39 15.95 -7.20 18.27
CA ALA A 39 16.64 -7.49 19.53
C ALA A 39 18.09 -7.00 19.51
N MET A 40 18.63 -6.72 18.32
CA MET A 40 19.82 -5.90 18.13
C MET A 40 19.57 -4.41 18.42
N LEU A 41 18.30 -3.99 18.54
CA LEU A 41 17.91 -2.74 19.19
C LEU A 41 17.72 -3.06 20.68
N ASN A 42 18.75 -2.84 21.50
CA ASN A 42 18.68 -2.98 22.95
C ASN A 42 17.63 -2.02 23.55
N LEU A 43 16.38 -2.46 23.59
CA LEU A 43 15.27 -1.87 24.34
C LEU A 43 14.75 -2.95 25.29
N ASP A 44 15.60 -3.39 26.19
CA ASP A 44 15.19 -3.95 27.48
C ASP A 44 16.42 -3.99 28.42
N SER A 45 16.45 -3.07 29.37
CA SER A 45 17.13 -3.26 30.65
C SER A 45 16.35 -2.50 31.71
N PRO A 46 15.68 -3.18 32.64
CA PRO A 46 15.23 -2.57 33.87
C PRO A 46 16.40 -2.48 34.86
N ASP A 47 16.28 -1.52 35.77
CA ASP A 47 17.10 -1.27 36.96
C ASP A 47 18.37 -0.42 36.79
N GLY A 48 18.32 0.74 37.43
CA GLY A 48 19.29 1.81 37.32
C GLY A 48 20.54 1.64 38.17
N VAL A 49 21.59 2.34 37.74
CA VAL A 49 22.70 2.81 38.58
C VAL A 49 23.14 4.18 38.05
N ILE A 50 23.18 5.16 38.95
CA ILE A 50 23.75 6.49 38.72
C ILE A 50 25.27 6.33 38.51
N GLY A 51 25.77 6.72 37.35
CA GLY A 51 27.21 6.75 37.05
C GLY A 51 27.49 7.65 35.85
N ASP A 52 28.21 8.75 36.09
CA ASP A 52 28.68 9.70 35.10
C ASP A 52 29.54 9.02 34.01
N ALA A 53 29.16 9.17 32.73
CA ALA A 53 30.05 9.09 31.59
C ALA A 53 29.37 9.62 30.30
N ASP A 54 30.01 10.58 29.64
CA ASP A 54 29.70 11.06 28.29
C ASP A 54 29.60 9.90 27.27
N HIS A 55 28.39 9.66 26.73
CA HIS A 55 28.26 9.04 25.41
C HIS A 55 26.96 9.48 24.71
N ALA A 56 27.12 10.29 23.67
CA ALA A 56 26.08 10.64 22.72
C ALA A 56 25.71 9.39 21.90
N ASP A 57 24.78 8.57 22.40
CA ASP A 57 24.20 7.51 21.59
C ASP A 57 23.23 8.13 20.58
N SER A 58 23.60 8.01 19.30
CA SER A 58 23.11 8.88 18.23
C SER A 58 21.92 8.23 17.50
N PRO A 59 20.86 8.99 17.12
CA PRO A 59 19.75 8.47 16.31
C PRO A 59 20.18 7.87 14.95
N ARG A 60 21.43 8.08 14.53
CA ARG A 60 22.04 7.44 13.36
C ARG A 60 22.18 5.92 13.49
N ASN A 61 22.40 5.37 14.69
CA ASN A 61 22.58 3.93 14.88
C ASN A 61 21.27 3.16 14.68
N HIS A 62 20.15 3.70 15.15
CA HIS A 62 18.83 3.11 14.95
C HIS A 62 18.35 3.19 13.49
N ALA A 63 18.68 4.26 12.77
CA ALA A 63 18.42 4.39 11.34
C ALA A 63 19.12 3.31 10.49
N ALA A 64 20.32 2.88 10.90
CA ALA A 64 21.05 1.83 10.20
C ALA A 64 20.37 0.45 10.31
N ALA A 65 19.65 0.21 11.41
CA ALA A 65 18.98 -1.07 11.65
C ALA A 65 17.85 -1.37 10.65
N VAL A 66 17.24 -0.33 10.04
CA VAL A 66 16.26 -0.48 8.96
C VAL A 66 16.82 -1.30 7.80
N PHE A 67 18.10 -1.11 7.48
CA PHE A 67 18.76 -1.81 6.38
C PHE A 67 19.12 -3.27 6.74
N GLY A 68 18.98 -3.68 8.00
CA GLY A 68 19.08 -5.07 8.43
C GLY A 68 17.81 -5.90 8.16
N ILE A 69 16.70 -5.25 7.79
CA ILE A 69 15.43 -5.94 7.50
C ILE A 69 15.51 -6.55 6.09
N SER A 70 15.23 -7.84 5.98
CA SER A 70 15.19 -8.50 4.68
C SER A 70 14.02 -7.98 3.81
N PRO A 71 14.17 -7.93 2.47
CA PRO A 71 13.08 -7.51 1.59
C PRO A 71 11.79 -8.32 1.77
N GLU A 72 11.90 -9.63 2.05
CA GLU A 72 10.76 -10.49 2.32
C GLU A 72 10.05 -10.10 3.63
N ALA A 73 10.79 -9.79 4.70
CA ALA A 73 10.20 -9.28 5.93
C ALA A 73 9.51 -7.92 5.71
N ALA A 74 10.08 -7.05 4.88
CA ALA A 74 9.48 -5.77 4.52
C ALA A 74 8.17 -5.93 3.72
N VAL A 75 8.07 -6.95 2.87
CA VAL A 75 6.81 -7.31 2.18
C VAL A 75 5.72 -7.71 3.19
N HIS A 76 6.07 -8.52 4.18
CA HIS A 76 5.13 -8.91 5.23
C HIS A 76 4.69 -7.72 6.08
N LEU A 77 5.63 -6.84 6.43
CA LEU A 77 5.34 -5.63 7.19
C LEU A 77 4.43 -4.67 6.41
N LEU A 78 4.68 -4.46 5.12
CA LEU A 78 3.79 -3.69 4.25
C LEU A 78 2.38 -4.29 4.22
N CYS A 79 2.27 -5.60 4.06
CA CYS A 79 0.97 -6.30 4.07
C CYS A 79 0.22 -6.04 5.37
N PHE A 80 0.88 -6.27 6.50
CA PHE A 80 0.31 -6.09 7.83
C PHE A 80 -0.14 -4.64 8.07
N ASN A 81 0.71 -3.66 7.75
CA ASN A 81 0.41 -2.24 7.93
C ASN A 81 -0.80 -1.82 7.10
N VAL A 82 -0.87 -2.23 5.84
CA VAL A 82 -2.00 -1.88 4.95
C VAL A 82 -3.30 -2.56 5.38
N GLU A 83 -3.25 -3.79 5.86
CA GLU A 83 -4.41 -4.48 6.41
C GLU A 83 -4.90 -3.82 7.72
N ALA A 84 -3.98 -3.40 8.59
CA ALA A 84 -4.30 -2.65 9.80
C ALA A 84 -4.98 -1.30 9.50
N LEU A 85 -4.54 -0.59 8.45
CA LEU A 85 -5.21 0.62 7.95
C LEU A 85 -6.64 0.33 7.47
N GLY A 86 -6.85 -0.80 6.80
CA GLY A 86 -8.18 -1.23 6.35
C GLY A 86 -9.13 -1.54 7.51
N ALA A 87 -8.64 -2.20 8.55
CA ALA A 87 -9.43 -2.59 9.72
C ALA A 87 -9.94 -1.37 10.52
N ARG A 88 -9.09 -0.36 10.73
CA ARG A 88 -9.42 0.85 11.52
C ARG A 88 -10.63 1.63 11.02
N TYR A 89 -10.99 1.49 9.76
CA TYR A 89 -12.17 2.15 9.22
C TYR A 89 -13.43 1.27 9.31
N ILE A 90 -13.30 -0.05 9.38
CA ILE A 90 -14.48 -0.91 9.58
C ILE A 90 -15.12 -0.64 10.96
N ASP A 91 -14.31 -0.27 11.95
CA ASP A 91 -14.76 0.00 13.34
C ASP A 91 -15.30 1.42 13.60
N LYS A 92 -15.37 2.31 12.59
CA LYS A 92 -16.10 3.57 12.71
C LYS A 92 -17.54 3.35 12.21
N PRO A 93 -18.53 3.07 13.09
CA PRO A 93 -19.92 3.01 12.67
C PRO A 93 -20.36 4.39 12.23
N SER A 94 -20.87 4.50 11.00
CA SER A 94 -21.72 5.60 10.57
C SER A 94 -23.01 5.56 11.41
N GLY A 95 -23.01 6.27 12.54
CA GLY A 95 -24.19 6.43 13.39
C GLY A 95 -25.20 7.38 12.75
N THR A 96 -26.44 6.92 12.60
CA THR A 96 -27.62 7.75 12.36
C THR A 96 -28.27 8.19 13.68
N ASP A 97 -28.72 9.45 13.69
CA ASP A 97 -29.65 10.15 14.60
C ASP A 97 -29.14 10.83 15.88
N GLY A 98 -29.03 12.17 15.80
CA GLY A 98 -28.84 13.10 16.91
C GLY A 98 -28.54 14.54 16.46
N LEU A 99 -29.59 15.33 16.25
CA LEU A 99 -29.61 16.74 15.81
C LEU A 99 -28.81 17.71 16.72
N ASN A 100 -27.67 18.26 16.24
CA ASN A 100 -27.32 19.70 16.21
C ASN A 100 -25.81 20.02 16.18
N SER A 101 -25.47 20.91 15.24
CA SER A 101 -24.36 21.89 15.21
C SER A 101 -22.92 21.44 14.82
N HIS A 102 -22.46 22.06 13.71
CA HIS A 102 -21.08 22.19 13.20
C HIS A 102 -20.45 21.00 12.42
N SER A 103 -20.88 20.91 11.15
CA SER A 103 -20.08 20.67 9.92
C SER A 103 -18.77 19.86 10.02
N SER A 104 -18.80 18.62 9.52
CA SER A 104 -18.06 18.15 8.33
C SER A 104 -18.24 16.63 8.17
N THR A 105 -19.19 16.23 7.32
CA THR A 105 -19.46 14.83 6.93
C THR A 105 -18.76 14.49 5.60
N PRO A 106 -18.17 13.29 5.44
CA PRO A 106 -17.68 12.82 4.14
C PRO A 106 -18.87 12.50 3.23
N LEU A 107 -18.87 13.06 2.02
CA LEU A 107 -19.93 12.87 1.03
C LEU A 107 -19.92 11.44 0.45
N GLU A 108 -20.88 10.61 0.87
CA GLU A 108 -21.38 9.50 0.06
C GLU A 108 -22.12 10.10 -1.15
N CYS A 109 -21.64 9.81 -2.35
CA CYS A 109 -22.26 10.27 -3.59
C CYS A 109 -22.97 9.07 -4.23
N GLU A 110 -24.29 9.02 -4.03
CA GLU A 110 -25.24 8.16 -4.73
C GLU A 110 -25.13 8.36 -6.25
N THR A 111 -25.11 7.25 -6.98
CA THR A 111 -25.21 7.20 -8.45
C THR A 111 -26.63 7.51 -8.93
N PRO A 112 -26.84 8.34 -9.97
CA PRO A 112 -28.02 8.25 -10.80
C PRO A 112 -27.73 7.35 -12.01
N VAL A 113 -28.59 6.34 -12.17
CA VAL A 113 -28.79 5.60 -13.42
C VAL A 113 -29.26 6.59 -14.49
N GLY A 114 -28.57 6.62 -15.62
CA GLY A 114 -28.95 7.40 -16.79
C GLY A 114 -27.85 7.37 -17.84
N GLU A 115 -28.01 6.55 -18.87
CA GLU A 115 -27.19 6.59 -20.08
C GLU A 115 -27.34 7.96 -20.74
N GLY A 116 -26.36 8.82 -20.53
CA GLY A 116 -26.29 10.16 -21.09
C GLY A 116 -24.82 10.57 -21.13
N GLN A 117 -24.35 10.86 -22.33
CA GLN A 117 -22.98 11.16 -22.70
C GLN A 117 -22.37 12.26 -21.80
N LEU A 118 -21.60 11.88 -20.77
CA LEU A 118 -20.83 12.85 -19.99
C LEU A 118 -19.68 13.35 -20.86
N GLY A 119 -19.84 14.57 -21.39
CA GLY A 119 -18.74 15.34 -21.93
C GLY A 119 -17.64 15.44 -20.90
N VAL A 120 -16.47 14.88 -21.20
CA VAL A 120 -15.28 15.01 -20.38
C VAL A 120 -14.88 16.48 -20.40
N GLN A 121 -15.32 17.26 -19.41
CA GLN A 121 -14.65 18.52 -19.12
C GLN A 121 -13.26 18.15 -18.62
N SER A 122 -12.26 18.50 -19.41
CA SER A 122 -10.86 18.39 -19.02
C SER A 122 -10.63 19.32 -17.84
N ILE A 123 -10.79 18.81 -16.62
CA ILE A 123 -10.42 19.52 -15.40
C ILE A 123 -8.89 19.61 -15.42
N GLY A 124 -8.39 20.83 -15.65
CA GLY A 124 -6.97 21.10 -15.61
C GLY A 124 -6.42 20.79 -14.22
N LEU A 125 -5.27 20.13 -14.17
CA LEU A 125 -4.51 19.95 -12.94
C LEU A 125 -3.93 21.32 -12.58
N HIS A 126 -4.46 21.93 -11.52
CA HIS A 126 -3.98 23.22 -11.03
C HIS A 126 -2.79 22.98 -10.10
N VAL A 127 -1.67 23.66 -10.33
CA VAL A 127 -0.52 23.64 -9.42
C VAL A 127 -0.74 24.75 -8.41
N ASN A 128 -0.63 24.44 -7.11
CA ASN A 128 -0.79 25.42 -6.05
C ASN A 128 0.30 26.50 -6.17
N ASP A 129 -0.10 27.75 -6.47
CA ASP A 129 0.79 28.90 -6.36
C ASP A 129 0.82 29.33 -4.88
N PRO A 130 2.00 29.38 -4.24
CA PRO A 130 2.12 29.76 -2.83
C PRO A 130 1.63 31.18 -2.51
N ASN A 131 1.31 32.02 -3.51
CA ASN A 131 0.78 33.37 -3.33
C ASN A 131 -0.76 33.47 -3.43
N ASP A 132 -1.46 32.38 -3.70
CA ASP A 132 -2.93 32.41 -3.83
C ASP A 132 -3.61 32.51 -2.45
N LEU A 133 -4.53 33.47 -2.30
CA LEU A 133 -5.35 33.58 -1.08
C LEU A 133 -6.20 32.31 -0.90
N PRO A 134 -6.41 31.82 0.34
CA PRO A 134 -7.28 30.69 0.61
C PRO A 134 -8.70 30.98 0.14
N ASN A 135 -9.11 30.38 -0.98
CA ASN A 135 -10.47 30.48 -1.49
C ASN A 135 -11.22 29.18 -1.15
N PRO A 136 -12.32 29.24 -0.38
CA PRO A 136 -13.07 28.03 -0.01
C PRO A 136 -13.59 27.25 -1.23
N ALA A 137 -13.85 27.92 -2.36
CA ALA A 137 -14.23 27.24 -3.61
C ALA A 137 -13.08 26.38 -4.20
N ARG A 138 -11.83 26.83 -4.07
CA ARG A 138 -10.65 26.07 -4.55
C ARG A 138 -10.41 24.81 -3.71
N ALA A 139 -10.53 24.92 -2.40
CA ALA A 139 -10.40 23.77 -1.50
C ALA A 139 -11.44 22.67 -1.83
N THR A 140 -12.67 23.06 -2.20
CA THR A 140 -13.68 22.11 -2.65
C THR A 140 -13.35 21.47 -4.00
N GLU A 141 -12.77 22.21 -4.95
CA GLU A 141 -12.34 21.67 -6.24
C GLU A 141 -11.20 20.66 -6.10
N GLU A 142 -10.20 20.97 -5.26
CA GLU A 142 -9.07 20.07 -4.94
C GLU A 142 -9.56 18.77 -4.30
N ALA A 143 -10.46 18.86 -3.31
CA ALA A 143 -11.05 17.67 -2.68
C ALA A 143 -11.78 16.78 -3.70
N VAL A 144 -12.51 17.38 -4.64
CA VAL A 144 -13.19 16.65 -5.73
C VAL A 144 -12.16 15.98 -6.65
N GLN A 145 -11.07 16.66 -7.00
CA GLN A 145 -10.00 16.10 -7.82
C GLN A 145 -9.34 14.89 -7.13
N LEU A 146 -8.96 15.02 -5.85
CA LEU A 146 -8.37 13.93 -5.06
C LEU A 146 -9.33 12.73 -4.97
N ALA A 147 -10.63 12.96 -4.79
CA ALA A 147 -11.64 11.89 -4.81
C ALA A 147 -11.72 11.17 -6.17
N ILE A 148 -11.61 11.89 -7.28
CA ILE A 148 -11.58 11.30 -8.64
C ILE A 148 -10.33 10.44 -8.84
N LEU A 149 -9.18 10.89 -8.33
CA LEU A 149 -7.91 10.16 -8.38
C LEU A 149 -7.95 8.91 -7.50
N ALA A 150 -8.47 9.01 -6.27
CA ALA A 150 -8.65 7.88 -5.37
C ALA A 150 -9.57 6.81 -5.98
N LYS A 151 -10.57 7.20 -6.78
CA LYS A 151 -11.44 6.27 -7.49
C LYS A 151 -10.70 5.42 -8.54
N LYS A 152 -9.52 5.81 -9.02
CA LYS A 152 -8.73 5.03 -9.99
C LYS A 152 -8.20 3.72 -9.42
N PHE A 153 -8.06 3.63 -8.10
CA PHE A 153 -7.61 2.41 -7.43
C PHE A 153 -8.74 1.38 -7.24
N LEU A 154 -10.00 1.75 -7.44
CA LEU A 154 -11.13 0.84 -7.25
C LEU A 154 -11.19 -0.24 -8.35
N SER A 155 -11.22 -1.50 -7.92
CA SER A 155 -11.51 -2.65 -8.77
C SER A 155 -13.02 -2.86 -8.92
N LYS A 156 -13.43 -3.37 -10.09
CA LYS A 156 -14.83 -3.73 -10.37
C LYS A 156 -15.35 -4.78 -9.38
N LYS A 157 -14.52 -5.77 -9.04
CA LYS A 157 -14.77 -6.82 -8.05
C LYS A 157 -13.60 -6.88 -7.08
N VAL A 158 -13.83 -7.37 -5.87
CA VAL A 158 -12.75 -7.70 -4.92
C VAL A 158 -11.93 -8.84 -5.53
N PRO A 159 -10.59 -8.73 -5.65
CA PRO A 159 -9.76 -9.84 -6.09
C PRO A 159 -9.94 -11.06 -5.17
N ALA A 160 -10.02 -12.26 -5.76
CA ALA A 160 -10.30 -13.49 -5.02
C ALA A 160 -9.12 -14.03 -4.19
N PHE A 161 -7.93 -13.45 -4.34
CA PHE A 161 -6.72 -13.84 -3.62
C PHE A 161 -6.30 -12.73 -2.65
N PRO A 162 -5.73 -13.09 -1.49
CA PRO A 162 -5.36 -12.15 -0.44
C PRO A 162 -4.23 -11.20 -0.88
N LEU A 163 -4.12 -10.07 -0.18
CA LEU A 163 -3.07 -9.07 -0.43
C LEU A 163 -1.66 -9.66 -0.29
N LYS A 164 -1.45 -10.52 0.71
CA LYS A 164 -0.18 -11.19 0.96
C LYS A 164 0.33 -11.96 -0.27
N GLU A 165 -0.52 -12.77 -0.89
CA GLU A 165 -0.15 -13.54 -2.09
C GLU A 165 0.19 -12.63 -3.28
N TYR A 166 -0.53 -11.51 -3.41
CA TYR A 166 -0.24 -10.51 -4.42
C TYR A 166 1.13 -9.87 -4.26
N LEU A 167 1.48 -9.48 -3.04
CA LEU A 167 2.76 -8.87 -2.72
C LEU A 167 3.91 -9.86 -2.85
N LEU A 168 3.73 -11.12 -2.44
CA LEU A 168 4.71 -12.19 -2.65
C LEU A 168 4.94 -12.45 -4.13
N ARG A 169 3.89 -12.41 -4.97
CA ARG A 169 4.03 -12.48 -6.43
C ARG A 169 4.85 -11.32 -6.97
N LEU A 170 4.56 -10.09 -6.53
CA LEU A 170 5.35 -8.91 -6.94
C LEU A 170 6.82 -9.07 -6.57
N HIS A 171 7.11 -9.47 -5.32
CA HIS A 171 8.47 -9.71 -4.85
C HIS A 171 9.20 -10.82 -5.61
N LYS A 172 8.50 -11.92 -5.93
CA LYS A 172 9.08 -13.05 -6.66
C LYS A 172 9.52 -12.69 -8.09
N TYR A 173 8.74 -11.89 -8.80
CA TYR A 173 9.02 -11.58 -10.22
C TYR A 173 9.66 -10.21 -10.45
N CYS A 174 9.52 -9.30 -9.49
CA CYS A 174 10.12 -7.96 -9.47
C CYS A 174 10.66 -7.69 -8.04
N PRO A 175 11.72 -8.36 -7.61
CA PRO A 175 12.30 -8.11 -6.29
C PRO A 175 12.81 -6.67 -6.20
N MET A 176 12.41 -5.97 -5.14
CA MET A 176 12.79 -4.59 -4.84
C MET A 176 13.44 -4.54 -3.46
N SER A 177 14.15 -3.45 -3.16
CA SER A 177 14.79 -3.29 -1.85
C SER A 177 13.77 -3.14 -0.72
N THR A 178 14.22 -3.43 0.50
CA THR A 178 13.48 -3.19 1.75
C THR A 178 12.94 -1.76 1.80
N ALA A 179 13.75 -0.77 1.39
CA ALA A 179 13.38 0.63 1.40
C ALA A 179 12.13 0.92 0.53
N VAL A 180 11.98 0.25 -0.61
CA VAL A 180 10.81 0.43 -1.49
C VAL A 180 9.51 -0.04 -0.83
N TYR A 181 9.51 -1.22 -0.19
CA TYR A 181 8.32 -1.73 0.48
C TYR A 181 7.93 -0.88 1.69
N LEU A 182 8.92 -0.46 2.48
CA LEU A 182 8.70 0.41 3.63
C LEU A 182 8.24 1.81 3.20
N ALA A 183 8.84 2.40 2.17
CA ALA A 183 8.42 3.69 1.64
C ALA A 183 6.99 3.65 1.08
N ALA A 184 6.62 2.57 0.38
CA ALA A 184 5.24 2.37 -0.04
C ALA A 184 4.26 2.35 1.15
N SER A 185 4.65 1.72 2.27
CA SER A 185 3.87 1.76 3.52
C SER A 185 3.78 3.18 4.07
N VAL A 186 4.89 3.92 4.16
CA VAL A 186 4.91 5.33 4.61
C VAL A 186 3.96 6.19 3.78
N TYR A 187 4.01 6.09 2.45
CA TYR A 187 3.16 6.88 1.57
C TYR A 187 1.67 6.56 1.77
N ILE A 188 1.31 5.28 1.86
CA ILE A 188 -0.07 4.86 2.08
C ILE A 188 -0.55 5.30 3.46
N SER A 189 0.26 5.11 4.51
CA SER A 189 -0.04 5.55 5.86
C SER A 189 -0.23 7.06 5.94
N LYS A 190 0.62 7.85 5.27
CA LYS A 190 0.49 9.31 5.22
C LYS A 190 -0.81 9.76 4.56
N MET A 191 -1.12 9.24 3.37
CA MET A 191 -2.34 9.57 2.63
C MET A 191 -3.63 9.13 3.36
N THR A 192 -3.55 8.10 4.20
CA THR A 192 -4.73 7.54 4.90
C THR A 192 -4.92 8.13 6.29
N LEU A 193 -3.85 8.37 7.05
CA LEU A 193 -3.91 8.81 8.44
C LEU A 193 -3.72 10.31 8.59
N ASP A 194 -2.77 10.89 7.86
CA ASP A 194 -2.34 12.27 8.08
C ASP A 194 -3.17 13.22 7.18
N GLU A 195 -3.32 12.87 5.90
CA GLU A 195 -4.02 13.69 4.91
C GLU A 195 -5.48 13.27 4.70
N ASN A 196 -5.83 12.03 5.06
CA ASN A 196 -7.18 11.46 4.92
C ASN A 196 -7.77 11.62 3.49
N VAL A 197 -6.92 11.54 2.47
CA VAL A 197 -7.31 11.67 1.05
C VAL A 197 -7.77 10.34 0.46
N LEU A 198 -7.44 9.22 1.10
CA LEU A 198 -7.75 7.89 0.63
C LEU A 198 -8.07 6.94 1.78
N ARG A 199 -9.07 6.06 1.58
CA ARG A 199 -9.41 4.96 2.50
C ARG A 199 -8.96 3.62 1.92
N VAL A 200 -8.31 2.77 2.71
CA VAL A 200 -7.99 1.39 2.31
C VAL A 200 -9.24 0.51 2.37
N MET A 201 -9.54 -0.18 1.28
CA MET A 201 -10.71 -1.05 1.12
C MET A 201 -10.33 -2.33 0.36
N PRO A 202 -11.04 -3.46 0.57
CA PRO A 202 -10.76 -4.70 -0.16
C PRO A 202 -10.81 -4.56 -1.69
N ARG A 203 -11.58 -3.59 -2.20
CA ARG A 203 -11.71 -3.32 -3.64
C ARG A 203 -10.56 -2.49 -4.22
N ASN A 204 -9.82 -1.73 -3.42
CA ASN A 204 -8.77 -0.82 -3.91
C ASN A 204 -7.35 -1.24 -3.53
N VAL A 205 -7.21 -2.08 -2.50
CA VAL A 205 -5.93 -2.35 -1.85
C VAL A 205 -4.85 -2.87 -2.80
N HIS A 206 -5.16 -3.85 -3.67
CA HIS A 206 -4.18 -4.42 -4.61
C HIS A 206 -3.61 -3.39 -5.60
N ARG A 207 -4.48 -2.52 -6.13
CA ARG A 207 -4.08 -1.47 -7.08
C ARG A 207 -3.33 -0.34 -6.38
N LEU A 208 -3.76 -0.02 -5.16
CA LEU A 208 -3.10 0.97 -4.32
C LEU A 208 -1.67 0.55 -3.97
N VAL A 209 -1.46 -0.67 -3.48
CA VAL A 209 -0.12 -1.16 -3.15
C VAL A 209 0.76 -1.31 -4.39
N LEU A 210 0.19 -1.74 -5.52
CA LEU A 210 0.94 -1.81 -6.79
C LEU A 210 1.49 -0.43 -7.17
N ALA A 211 0.65 0.60 -7.12
CA ALA A 211 1.05 1.96 -7.45
C ALA A 211 2.07 2.50 -6.45
N GLY A 212 1.86 2.27 -5.14
CA GLY A 212 2.79 2.73 -4.11
C GLY A 212 4.17 2.10 -4.23
N ILE A 213 4.23 0.79 -4.42
CA ILE A 213 5.50 0.07 -4.68
C ILE A 213 6.15 0.58 -5.97
N TRP A 214 5.36 0.80 -7.02
CA TRP A 214 5.88 1.24 -8.31
C TRP A 214 6.48 2.65 -8.24
N VAL A 215 5.76 3.59 -7.61
CA VAL A 215 6.24 4.96 -7.39
C VAL A 215 7.45 4.97 -6.46
N ALA A 216 7.42 4.23 -5.35
CA ALA A 216 8.55 4.10 -4.43
C ALA A 216 9.80 3.54 -5.13
N SER A 217 9.64 2.53 -5.99
CA SER A 217 10.76 1.97 -6.75
C SER A 217 11.40 2.99 -7.68
N LYS A 218 10.59 3.87 -8.29
CA LYS A 218 11.11 4.95 -9.15
C LYS A 218 11.80 6.06 -8.36
N ALA A 219 11.40 6.27 -7.11
CA ALA A 219 11.98 7.31 -6.26
C ALA A 219 13.28 6.87 -5.59
N LEU A 220 13.44 5.57 -5.29
CA LEU A 220 14.50 5.06 -4.42
C LEU A 220 15.49 4.12 -5.10
N GLU A 221 15.11 3.45 -6.20
CA GLU A 221 16.01 2.52 -6.90
C GLU A 221 16.72 3.22 -8.06
N ASP A 222 18.02 2.97 -8.17
CA ASP A 222 18.80 3.40 -9.34
C ASP A 222 18.46 2.57 -10.59
N LEU A 223 18.15 1.30 -10.40
CA LEU A 223 17.82 0.34 -11.46
C LEU A 223 16.33 0.00 -11.42
N LYS A 224 15.62 0.37 -12.48
CA LYS A 224 14.18 0.15 -12.60
C LYS A 224 13.83 -1.00 -13.55
N TYR A 225 12.84 -1.79 -13.16
CA TYR A 225 12.19 -2.72 -14.07
C TYR A 225 11.48 -1.98 -15.22
N SER A 226 11.35 -2.62 -16.38
CA SER A 226 10.54 -2.07 -17.46
C SER A 226 9.08 -1.95 -17.01
N HIS A 227 8.40 -0.88 -17.42
CA HIS A 227 7.00 -0.63 -17.13
C HIS A 227 6.09 -1.82 -17.55
N SER A 228 6.35 -2.41 -18.73
CA SER A 228 5.65 -3.61 -19.22
C SER A 228 5.75 -4.82 -18.30
N ARG A 229 6.95 -5.08 -17.73
CA ARG A 229 7.15 -6.18 -16.77
C ARG A 229 6.32 -5.96 -15.52
N VAL A 230 6.36 -4.78 -14.93
CA VAL A 230 5.62 -4.47 -13.69
C VAL A 230 4.12 -4.53 -13.94
N ALA A 231 3.63 -4.04 -15.08
CA ALA A 231 2.22 -4.15 -15.45
C ALA A 231 1.77 -5.61 -15.56
N LYS A 232 2.55 -6.46 -16.25
CA LYS A 232 2.26 -7.91 -16.38
C LYS A 232 2.25 -8.63 -15.03
N VAL A 233 3.23 -8.36 -14.16
CA VAL A 233 3.28 -8.98 -12.82
C VAL A 233 2.14 -8.47 -11.94
N GLY A 234 1.81 -7.18 -12.00
CA GLY A 234 0.68 -6.58 -11.31
C GLY A 234 -0.69 -6.96 -11.87
N GLY A 235 -0.74 -7.64 -13.02
CA GLY A 235 -2.00 -8.06 -13.64
C GLY A 235 -2.84 -6.89 -14.17
N VAL A 236 -2.19 -5.80 -14.60
CA VAL A 236 -2.82 -4.61 -15.18
C VAL A 236 -2.26 -4.32 -16.57
N SER A 237 -2.98 -3.53 -17.37
CA SER A 237 -2.42 -3.02 -18.63
C SER A 237 -1.37 -1.95 -18.37
N GLU A 238 -0.44 -1.72 -19.31
CA GLU A 238 0.55 -0.65 -19.18
C GLU A 238 -0.11 0.73 -19.05
N GLN A 239 -1.16 1.00 -19.82
CA GLN A 239 -1.91 2.25 -19.73
C GLN A 239 -2.55 2.44 -18.35
N GLU A 240 -3.02 1.36 -17.76
CA GLU A 240 -3.60 1.37 -16.43
C GLU A 240 -2.54 1.59 -15.35
N LEU A 241 -1.36 0.95 -15.46
CA LEU A 241 -0.24 1.21 -14.57
C LEU A 241 0.20 2.68 -14.63
N SER A 242 0.26 3.29 -15.81
CA SER A 242 0.53 4.74 -15.94
C SER A 242 -0.52 5.60 -15.22
N LYS A 243 -1.81 5.26 -15.36
CA LYS A 243 -2.89 6.01 -14.68
C LYS A 243 -2.81 5.87 -13.17
N LEU A 244 -2.50 4.67 -12.67
CA LEU A 244 -2.33 4.40 -11.26
C LEU A 244 -1.12 5.16 -10.69
N GLU A 245 0.00 5.16 -11.40
CA GLU A 245 1.21 5.92 -11.05
C GLU A 245 0.91 7.41 -10.93
N ILE A 246 0.35 8.01 -11.99
CA ILE A 246 0.03 9.44 -12.00
C ILE A 246 -0.93 9.78 -10.85
N SER A 247 -1.98 8.98 -10.67
CA SER A 247 -2.95 9.21 -9.59
C SER A 247 -2.31 9.13 -8.21
N PHE A 248 -1.39 8.18 -8.01
CA PHE A 248 -0.68 8.01 -6.74
C PHE A 248 0.23 9.21 -6.46
N CYS A 249 0.97 9.70 -7.45
CA CYS A 249 1.84 10.86 -7.28
C CYS A 249 1.06 12.12 -6.89
N PHE A 250 -0.12 12.35 -7.49
CA PHE A 250 -0.98 13.46 -7.12
C PHE A 250 -1.58 13.31 -5.72
N LEU A 251 -2.04 12.10 -5.35
CA LEU A 251 -2.53 11.87 -3.99
C LEU A 251 -1.44 12.03 -2.94
N ALA A 252 -0.19 11.68 -3.25
CA ALA A 252 0.96 11.87 -2.37
C ALA A 252 1.54 13.29 -2.43
N ASN A 253 0.88 14.22 -3.15
CA ASN A 253 1.34 15.59 -3.39
C ASN A 253 2.81 15.69 -3.87
N PHE A 254 3.28 14.68 -4.61
CA PHE A 254 4.68 14.50 -5.02
C PHE A 254 5.71 14.53 -3.88
N GLU A 255 5.29 14.41 -2.62
CA GLU A 255 6.16 14.38 -1.47
C GLU A 255 6.66 12.95 -1.22
N LEU A 256 7.58 12.52 -2.09
CA LEU A 256 8.12 11.16 -2.10
C LEU A 256 9.47 11.03 -1.37
N ARG A 257 9.96 12.09 -0.74
CA ARG A 257 11.19 12.02 0.06
C ARG A 257 10.95 11.17 1.30
N VAL A 258 11.80 10.17 1.51
CA VAL A 258 11.77 9.33 2.71
C VAL A 258 13.16 9.30 3.32
N ASP A 259 13.24 9.44 4.64
CA ASP A 259 14.48 9.28 5.40
C ASP A 259 14.47 7.98 6.21
N ALA A 260 15.63 7.60 6.73
CA ALA A 260 15.77 6.35 7.48
C ALA A 260 14.93 6.32 8.77
N GLN A 261 14.63 7.48 9.37
CA GLN A 261 13.78 7.56 10.56
C GLN A 261 12.31 7.30 10.21
N MET A 262 11.82 7.86 9.10
CA MET A 262 10.49 7.59 8.57
C MET A 262 10.29 6.10 8.30
N LEU A 263 11.28 5.45 7.67
CA LEU A 263 11.24 4.00 7.43
C LEU A 263 11.21 3.20 8.74
N LEU A 264 12.02 3.59 9.73
CA LEU A 264 12.05 2.93 11.04
C LEU A 264 10.72 3.07 11.78
N ASN A 265 10.18 4.29 11.85
CA ASN A 265 8.91 4.58 12.51
C ASN A 265 7.77 3.76 11.90
N GLU A 266 7.76 3.62 10.57
CA GLU A 266 6.76 2.81 9.88
C GLU A 266 6.83 1.32 10.25
N THR A 267 8.02 0.81 10.59
CA THR A 267 8.17 -0.58 11.06
C THR A 267 7.61 -0.83 12.46
N LEU A 268 7.51 0.23 13.26
CA LEU A 268 7.03 0.20 14.64
C LEU A 268 5.55 0.64 14.76
N ARG A 269 5.01 1.29 13.72
CA ARG A 269 3.72 2.02 13.75
C ARG A 269 2.53 1.20 14.26
N PHE A 270 2.48 -0.08 13.91
CA PHE A 270 1.38 -0.98 14.29
C PHE A 270 1.85 -2.14 15.19
N LYS A 271 3.05 -2.02 15.75
CA LYS A 271 3.70 -3.07 16.55
C LYS A 271 3.36 -3.05 18.04
N SER A 272 2.42 -2.22 18.45
CA SER A 272 1.93 -2.15 19.83
C SER A 272 0.65 -2.99 20.01
N PRO A 273 0.74 -4.25 20.46
CA PRO A 273 -0.21 -4.79 21.40
C PRO A 273 0.20 -4.36 22.82
N GLU A 274 -0.77 -3.94 23.62
CA GLU A 274 -0.65 -3.87 25.08
C GLU A 274 -0.11 -5.17 25.70
#